data_AF-A0A6A3BZJ7-F1
#
_entry.id   AF-A0A6A3BZJ7-F1
#
_cell.length_a   1.000
_cell.length_b   1.000
_cell.length_c   1.000
_cell.angle_alpha   90.00
_cell.angle_beta   90.00
_cell.angle_gamma   90.00
#
_symmetry.space_group_name_H-M   'P 1'
#
loop_
_entity.id
_entity.type
_entity.pdbx_description
1 polymer ?
#
loop_
_entity_poly.entity_id
_entity_poly.type
_entity_poly.pdbx_seq_one_letter_code
_entity_poly.pdbx_strand_id
1 'polypeptide(L)'
;MPNGPLSGYLCPDSLNLCWDVRFRVAVGTARGIAYLHEECRDCIIHCDIKPENILLDSDYTAKVSDFGLAKLVGRDFSRVLATMRGTWGYVAPEWISGLAITPKADVYSYGMTLLELIGGRRNVQAPHSAENANAFGERVNMENWFFPPWAARRIIEGNVAAIMDTRLGVAYDLEEAKRLALVAIWCIQDEEERRPTMGMVVKMLEGVVEVTIPPPPKLIQAIVAGDSYNAAGMDSGMSKGVGCLDYNVGFSSAGSRSSLSNFSSPLDQNLV
;
A
#
# COMPACT_ATOMS: atom_id res chain seq x y z
N MET A 1 13.98 7.84 13.83
CA MET A 1 12.66 8.14 14.41
C MET A 1 12.43 7.17 15.55
N PRO A 2 12.36 7.63 16.82
CA PRO A 2 12.46 6.75 17.99
C PRO A 2 11.40 5.65 18.08
N ASN A 3 10.16 5.95 17.67
CA ASN A 3 9.03 5.01 17.71
C ASN A 3 8.86 4.24 16.38
N GLY A 4 9.84 4.29 15.46
CA GLY A 4 9.84 3.48 14.24
C GLY A 4 8.70 3.81 13.25
N PRO A 5 8.35 2.87 12.36
CA PRO A 5 7.25 3.02 11.41
C PRO A 5 5.89 2.64 11.99
N LEU A 6 4.82 3.27 11.49
CA LEU A 6 3.44 3.01 11.88
C LEU A 6 3.03 1.54 11.65
N SER A 7 3.56 0.89 10.60
CA SER A 7 3.33 -0.53 10.33
C SER A 7 3.64 -1.45 11.52
N GLY A 8 4.57 -1.06 12.39
CA GLY A 8 4.94 -1.78 13.61
C GLY A 8 3.83 -1.87 14.66
N TYR A 9 2.72 -1.14 14.52
CA TYR A 9 1.60 -1.09 15.45
C TYR A 9 0.29 -1.68 14.87
N LEU A 10 0.28 -2.05 13.58
CA LEU A 10 -0.89 -2.52 12.81
C LEU A 10 -0.92 -4.05 12.64
N CYS A 11 -0.23 -4.77 13.54
CA CYS A 11 -0.18 -6.22 13.60
C CYS A 11 -0.85 -6.71 14.91
N PRO A 12 -1.63 -7.80 14.93
CA PRO A 12 -2.30 -8.28 16.16
C PRO A 12 -1.35 -8.42 17.37
N ASP A 13 -0.14 -8.96 17.16
CA ASP A 13 0.84 -9.23 18.20
C ASP A 13 1.72 -8.02 18.60
N SER A 14 1.42 -6.83 18.06
CA SER A 14 2.20 -5.61 18.31
C SER A 14 1.66 -4.74 19.46
N LEU A 15 2.51 -3.82 19.93
CA LEU A 15 2.10 -2.75 20.83
C LEU A 15 0.93 -1.96 20.22
N ASN A 16 -0.10 -1.69 21.03
CA ASN A 16 -1.30 -1.01 20.58
C ASN A 16 -1.19 0.51 20.78
N LEU A 17 -1.47 1.30 19.73
CA LEU A 17 -1.66 2.75 19.85
C LEU A 17 -3.10 3.03 20.32
N CYS A 18 -3.24 3.83 21.39
CA CYS A 18 -4.56 4.32 21.82
C CYS A 18 -5.19 5.21 20.74
N TRP A 19 -6.51 5.39 20.82
CA TRP A 19 -7.28 6.12 19.81
C TRP A 19 -6.73 7.53 19.54
N ASP A 20 -6.44 8.31 20.59
CA ASP A 20 -5.95 9.69 20.46
C ASP A 20 -4.64 9.76 19.66
N VAL A 21 -3.76 8.77 19.82
CA VAL A 21 -2.52 8.68 19.03
C VAL A 21 -2.82 8.32 17.58
N ARG A 22 -3.72 7.36 17.32
CA ARG A 22 -4.12 7.02 15.94
C ARG A 22 -4.73 8.21 15.22
N PHE A 23 -5.64 8.94 15.87
CA PHE A 23 -6.30 10.09 15.29
C PHE A 23 -5.29 11.24 15.01
N ARG A 24 -4.38 11.54 15.96
CA ARG A 24 -3.28 12.48 15.72
C ARG A 24 -2.35 12.04 14.59
N VAL A 25 -2.05 10.75 14.46
CA VAL A 25 -1.23 10.20 13.36
C VAL A 25 -1.92 10.36 12.01
N ALA A 26 -3.23 10.11 11.92
CA ALA A 26 -4.00 10.36 10.71
C ALA A 26 -3.95 11.83 10.28
N VAL A 27 -4.32 12.75 11.18
CA VAL A 27 -4.31 14.21 10.91
C VAL A 27 -2.90 14.70 10.57
N GLY A 28 -1.88 14.26 11.32
CA GLY A 28 -0.48 14.64 11.07
C GLY A 28 0.03 14.14 9.72
N THR A 29 -0.31 12.91 9.33
CA THR A 29 -0.01 12.36 8.01
C THR A 29 -0.72 13.16 6.91
N ALA A 30 -2.01 13.46 7.07
CA ALA A 30 -2.78 14.24 6.10
C ALA A 30 -2.17 15.63 5.88
N ARG A 31 -1.79 16.34 6.95
CA ARG A 31 -1.08 17.63 6.88
C ARG A 31 0.27 17.50 6.17
N GLY A 32 1.03 16.44 6.45
CA GLY A 32 2.30 16.17 5.79
C GLY A 32 2.15 16.00 4.27
N ILE A 33 1.15 15.27 3.81
CA ILE A 33 0.89 15.08 2.37
C ILE A 33 0.29 16.37 1.75
N ALA A 34 -0.60 17.08 2.46
CA ALA A 34 -1.14 18.37 2.00
C ALA A 34 -0.02 19.39 1.73
N TYR A 35 0.97 19.48 2.63
CA TYR A 35 2.14 20.33 2.42
C TYR A 35 2.93 19.98 1.14
N LEU A 36 3.12 18.68 0.85
CA LEU A 36 3.79 18.21 -0.36
C LEU A 36 3.01 18.56 -1.65
N HIS A 37 1.68 18.49 -1.59
CA HIS A 37 0.80 18.72 -2.74
C HIS A 37 0.51 20.20 -3.01
N GLU A 38 0.28 20.98 -1.95
CA GLU A 38 -0.39 22.28 -2.02
C GLU A 38 0.51 23.46 -1.59
N GLU A 39 1.55 23.23 -0.77
CA GLU A 39 2.40 24.30 -0.19
C GLU A 39 3.84 24.32 -0.74
N CYS A 40 4.35 23.19 -1.26
CA CYS A 40 5.64 23.15 -1.94
C CYS A 40 5.67 24.01 -3.21
N ARG A 41 6.85 24.56 -3.56
CA ARG A 41 7.04 25.43 -4.74
C ARG A 41 6.49 24.79 -6.02
N ASP A 42 6.89 23.54 -6.22
CA ASP A 42 6.42 22.58 -7.22
C ASP A 42 5.77 21.44 -6.45
N CYS A 43 4.69 20.87 -6.99
CA CYS A 43 3.93 19.82 -6.31
C CYS A 43 4.76 18.53 -6.23
N ILE A 44 4.80 17.89 -5.07
CA ILE A 44 5.53 16.62 -4.84
C ILE A 44 4.51 15.50 -4.67
N ILE A 45 4.40 14.61 -5.67
CA ILE A 45 3.66 13.35 -5.51
C ILE A 45 4.61 12.33 -4.86
N HIS A 46 4.25 11.81 -3.69
CA HIS A 46 5.08 10.88 -2.92
C HIS A 46 5.23 9.51 -3.59
N CYS A 47 4.16 9.02 -4.21
CA CYS A 47 4.07 7.76 -4.96
C CYS A 47 4.18 6.46 -4.11
N ASP A 48 4.39 6.56 -2.80
CA ASP A 48 4.50 5.39 -1.91
C ASP A 48 4.05 5.69 -0.46
N ILE A 49 2.84 6.23 -0.30
CA ILE A 49 2.23 6.45 1.03
C ILE A 49 1.70 5.12 1.57
N LYS A 50 2.25 4.67 2.70
CA LYS A 50 1.89 3.43 3.40
C LYS A 50 2.38 3.48 4.86
N PRO A 51 1.86 2.64 5.78
CA PRO A 51 2.29 2.62 7.19
C PRO A 51 3.79 2.38 7.41
N GLU A 52 4.48 1.66 6.52
CA GLU A 52 5.94 1.48 6.59
C GLU A 52 6.72 2.80 6.41
N ASN A 53 6.15 3.73 5.64
CA ASN A 53 6.79 5.00 5.27
C ASN A 53 6.30 6.18 6.13
N ILE A 54 5.43 5.93 7.11
CA ILE A 54 4.97 6.91 8.11
C ILE A 54 5.72 6.62 9.41
N LEU A 55 6.68 7.47 9.77
CA LEU A 55 7.51 7.30 10.94
C LEU A 55 7.00 8.13 12.12
N LEU A 56 7.15 7.61 13.34
CA LEU A 56 6.67 8.23 14.58
C LEU A 56 7.87 8.78 15.39
N ASP A 57 7.81 10.07 15.76
CA ASP A 57 8.77 10.66 16.70
C ASP A 57 8.45 10.29 18.15
N SER A 58 9.23 10.82 19.11
CA SER A 58 9.08 10.54 20.55
C SER A 58 7.67 10.78 21.09
N ASP A 59 6.96 11.76 20.53
CA ASP A 59 5.62 12.18 20.97
C ASP A 59 4.48 11.53 20.15
N TYR A 60 4.86 10.51 19.36
CA TYR A 60 4.06 9.83 18.35
C TYR A 60 3.53 10.76 17.25
N THR A 61 4.26 11.84 16.93
CA THR A 61 3.92 12.67 15.77
C THR A 61 4.36 11.98 14.49
N ALA A 62 3.42 11.83 13.55
CA ALA A 62 3.69 11.27 12.23
C ALA A 62 4.60 12.18 11.39
N LYS A 63 5.55 11.58 10.66
CA LYS A 63 6.30 12.20 9.56
C LYS A 63 6.26 11.26 8.35
N VAL A 64 5.95 11.82 7.18
CA VAL A 64 6.07 11.11 5.89
C VAL A 64 7.55 10.96 5.54
N SER A 65 7.95 9.80 5.01
CA SER A 65 9.34 9.43 4.71
C SER A 65 9.42 8.51 3.48
N ASP A 66 10.65 8.25 3.03
CA ASP A 66 10.97 7.52 1.78
C ASP A 66 10.41 8.16 0.50
N PHE A 67 11.03 9.28 0.13
CA PHE A 67 10.79 9.98 -1.13
C PHE A 67 11.47 9.31 -2.34
N GLY A 68 11.98 8.07 -2.23
CA GLY A 68 12.72 7.39 -3.30
C GLY A 68 11.94 7.20 -4.61
N LEU A 69 10.61 7.21 -4.54
CA LEU A 69 9.70 7.13 -5.69
C LEU A 69 9.05 8.47 -6.06
N ALA A 70 9.30 9.54 -5.30
CA ALA A 70 8.60 10.80 -5.46
C ALA A 70 8.78 11.46 -6.84
N LYS A 71 7.84 12.33 -7.22
CA LYS A 71 7.80 13.03 -8.50
C LYS A 71 7.54 14.52 -8.27
N LEU A 72 8.42 15.35 -8.83
CA LEU A 72 8.20 16.79 -8.92
C LEU A 72 7.29 17.10 -10.11
N VAL A 73 6.27 17.91 -9.85
CA VAL A 73 5.20 18.25 -10.78
C VAL A 73 5.15 19.76 -10.87
N GLY A 74 5.78 20.29 -11.91
CA GLY A 74 5.82 21.73 -12.20
C GLY A 74 4.43 22.26 -12.54
N ARG A 75 4.17 23.54 -12.26
CA ARG A 75 2.82 24.14 -12.28
C ARG A 75 2.08 24.03 -13.62
N ASP A 76 2.81 23.89 -14.73
CA ASP A 76 2.25 23.77 -16.08
C ASP A 76 1.81 22.33 -16.46
N PHE A 77 2.17 21.33 -15.65
CA PHE A 77 1.87 19.92 -15.88
C PHE A 77 1.15 19.33 -14.67
N SER A 78 -0.09 18.86 -14.81
CA SER A 78 -0.83 18.25 -13.70
C SER A 78 -0.73 16.73 -13.61
N ARG A 79 -0.05 16.08 -14.57
CA ARG A 79 0.03 14.63 -14.72
C ARG A 79 1.44 14.17 -15.08
N VAL A 80 1.87 13.01 -14.57
CA VAL A 80 3.18 12.41 -14.88
C VAL A 80 3.00 10.98 -15.40
N LEU A 81 3.65 10.64 -16.51
CA LEU A 81 3.79 9.23 -16.91
C LEU A 81 4.89 8.59 -16.06
N ALA A 82 4.50 7.70 -15.14
CA ALA A 82 5.41 7.02 -14.23
C ALA A 82 5.30 5.50 -14.41
N THR A 83 6.44 4.82 -14.54
CA THR A 83 6.50 3.35 -14.48
C THR A 83 5.85 2.85 -13.19
N MET A 84 4.97 1.83 -13.26
CA MET A 84 4.36 1.21 -12.09
C MET A 84 5.44 0.71 -11.12
N ARG A 85 5.60 1.41 -9.99
CA ARG A 85 6.61 1.11 -8.95
C ARG A 85 6.11 1.29 -7.51
N GLY A 86 4.83 1.57 -7.30
CA GLY A 86 4.23 1.68 -5.96
C GLY A 86 3.98 0.32 -5.28
N THR A 87 3.72 0.35 -3.97
CA THR A 87 3.48 -0.86 -3.16
C THR A 87 2.09 -1.47 -3.43
N TRP A 88 2.05 -2.76 -3.78
CA TRP A 88 0.81 -3.53 -3.96
C TRP A 88 -0.13 -3.38 -2.75
N GLY A 89 -1.42 -3.18 -3.03
CA GLY A 89 -2.44 -2.87 -2.01
C GLY A 89 -2.62 -1.38 -1.71
N TYR A 90 -1.71 -0.50 -2.14
CA TYR A 90 -1.84 0.97 -1.98
C TYR A 90 -1.90 1.72 -3.31
N VAL A 91 -1.47 1.10 -4.42
CA VAL A 91 -1.49 1.72 -5.76
C VAL A 91 -2.91 2.03 -6.22
N ALA A 92 -3.14 3.27 -6.66
CA ALA A 92 -4.43 3.74 -7.16
C ALA A 92 -4.82 3.10 -8.52
N PRO A 93 -6.13 2.87 -8.80
CA PRO A 93 -6.60 2.17 -10.00
C PRO A 93 -6.11 2.76 -11.33
N GLU A 94 -6.02 4.09 -11.43
CA GLU A 94 -5.55 4.79 -12.62
C GLU A 94 -4.07 4.50 -12.92
N TRP A 95 -3.25 4.32 -11.88
CA TRP A 95 -1.83 4.01 -12.01
C TRP A 95 -1.61 2.54 -12.41
N ILE A 96 -2.43 1.62 -11.87
CA ILE A 96 -2.47 0.21 -12.33
C ILE A 96 -2.87 0.14 -13.81
N SER A 97 -3.78 1.03 -14.25
CA SER A 97 -4.24 1.13 -15.64
C SER A 97 -3.24 1.81 -16.59
N GLY A 98 -2.04 2.17 -16.12
CA GLY A 98 -1.02 2.85 -16.92
C GLY A 98 -1.33 4.31 -17.28
N LEU A 99 -2.34 4.93 -16.65
CA LEU A 99 -2.67 6.33 -16.86
C LEU A 99 -1.65 7.24 -16.16
N ALA A 100 -1.53 8.47 -16.65
CA ALA A 100 -0.62 9.45 -16.06
C ALA A 100 -1.11 9.87 -14.65
N ILE A 101 -0.23 9.67 -13.65
CA ILE A 101 -0.52 9.85 -12.23
C ILE A 101 -0.67 11.33 -11.87
N THR A 102 -1.49 11.59 -10.86
CA THR A 102 -1.76 12.89 -10.27
C THR A 102 -1.59 12.82 -8.75
N PRO A 103 -1.61 13.94 -7.99
CA PRO A 103 -1.56 13.90 -6.53
C PRO A 103 -2.67 13.05 -5.89
N LYS A 104 -3.77 12.77 -6.62
CA LYS A 104 -4.87 11.88 -6.19
C LYS A 104 -4.44 10.42 -6.01
N ALA A 105 -3.28 10.00 -6.54
CA ALA A 105 -2.71 8.68 -6.29
C ALA A 105 -2.23 8.54 -4.83
N ASP A 106 -1.63 9.58 -4.25
CA ASP A 106 -1.27 9.62 -2.83
C ASP A 106 -2.53 9.70 -1.94
N VAL A 107 -3.58 10.41 -2.38
CA VAL A 107 -4.87 10.47 -1.66
C VAL A 107 -5.46 9.06 -1.51
N TYR A 108 -5.47 8.27 -2.59
CA TYR A 108 -5.91 6.87 -2.54
C TYR A 108 -5.04 6.04 -1.58
N SER A 109 -3.72 6.15 -1.71
CA SER A 109 -2.74 5.45 -0.86
C SER A 109 -2.91 5.81 0.64
N TYR A 110 -3.25 7.07 0.93
CA TYR A 110 -3.61 7.55 2.27
C TYR A 110 -4.94 6.97 2.77
N GLY A 111 -5.97 6.91 1.92
CA GLY A 111 -7.24 6.23 2.26
C GLY A 111 -7.06 4.76 2.61
N MET A 112 -6.22 4.05 1.86
CA MET A 112 -5.81 2.67 2.16
C MET A 112 -5.06 2.58 3.49
N THR A 113 -4.16 3.51 3.77
CA THR A 113 -3.44 3.63 5.06
C THR A 113 -4.41 3.84 6.23
N LEU A 114 -5.45 4.67 6.07
CA LEU A 114 -6.46 4.89 7.09
C LEU A 114 -7.26 3.63 7.43
N LEU A 115 -7.57 2.79 6.43
CA LEU A 115 -8.27 1.53 6.69
C LEU A 115 -7.45 0.58 7.58
N GLU A 116 -6.14 0.45 7.33
CA GLU A 116 -5.28 -0.35 8.23
C GLU A 116 -5.18 0.27 9.63
N LEU A 117 -5.14 1.61 9.73
CA LEU A 117 -5.08 2.33 11.01
C LEU A 117 -6.36 2.20 11.85
N ILE A 118 -7.53 2.18 11.19
CA ILE A 118 -8.83 1.96 11.86
C ILE A 118 -8.96 0.49 12.28
N GLY A 119 -8.72 -0.45 11.35
CA GLY A 119 -8.93 -1.88 11.57
C GLY A 119 -7.81 -2.60 12.32
N GLY A 120 -6.64 -1.98 12.49
CA GLY A 120 -5.50 -2.59 13.17
C GLY A 120 -4.92 -3.82 12.47
N ARG A 121 -5.17 -3.95 11.16
CA ARG A 121 -4.84 -5.12 10.35
C ARG A 121 -4.44 -4.70 8.94
N ARG A 122 -3.66 -5.54 8.26
CA ARG A 122 -3.31 -5.32 6.84
C ARG A 122 -4.54 -5.40 5.93
N ASN A 123 -4.57 -4.54 4.91
CA ASN A 123 -5.60 -4.48 3.87
C ASN A 123 -5.64 -5.74 3.02
N VAL A 124 -4.46 -6.30 2.71
CA VAL A 124 -4.26 -7.57 1.99
C VAL A 124 -3.52 -8.50 2.93
N GLN A 125 -4.03 -9.71 3.13
CA GLN A 125 -3.39 -10.74 3.97
C GLN A 125 -3.23 -12.03 3.18
N ALA A 126 -1.99 -12.55 3.08
CA ALA A 126 -1.69 -13.87 2.52
C ALA A 126 -2.78 -14.90 2.94
N PRO A 127 -3.36 -15.74 2.05
CA PRO A 127 -4.25 -16.77 2.53
C PRO A 127 -3.38 -17.69 3.37
N HIS A 128 -3.76 -17.98 4.61
CA HIS A 128 -2.96 -18.88 5.44
C HIS A 128 -2.67 -20.16 4.65
N SER A 129 -1.38 -20.49 4.51
CA SER A 129 -0.97 -21.72 3.84
C SER A 129 -1.71 -22.89 4.50
N ALA A 130 -2.22 -23.81 3.68
CA ALA A 130 -3.21 -24.82 4.09
C ALA A 130 -2.69 -25.89 5.08
N GLU A 131 -1.52 -25.66 5.68
CA GLU A 131 -0.85 -26.53 6.65
C GLU A 131 -1.44 -26.39 8.06
N ASN A 132 -2.08 -25.25 8.37
CA ASN A 132 -2.81 -25.01 9.63
C ASN A 132 -4.34 -24.97 9.43
N ALA A 133 -4.86 -25.71 8.45
CA ALA A 133 -6.29 -25.97 8.36
C ALA A 133 -6.71 -26.91 9.52
N ASN A 134 -7.13 -26.31 10.63
CA ASN A 134 -7.88 -26.98 11.68
C ASN A 134 -9.08 -27.73 11.06
N ALA A 135 -9.44 -28.89 11.61
CA ALA A 135 -10.20 -29.95 10.93
C ALA A 135 -11.66 -29.62 10.51
N PHE A 136 -12.09 -28.37 10.64
CA PHE A 136 -13.26 -27.80 9.97
C PHE A 136 -12.78 -26.95 8.81
N GLY A 137 -13.02 -27.40 7.57
CA GLY A 137 -12.60 -26.73 6.34
C GLY A 137 -13.33 -25.40 6.09
N GLU A 138 -13.07 -24.40 6.92
CA GLU A 138 -13.58 -23.05 6.76
C GLU A 138 -12.92 -22.42 5.54
N ARG A 139 -13.74 -22.13 4.52
CA ARG A 139 -13.30 -21.44 3.31
C ARG A 139 -12.67 -20.12 3.73
N VAL A 140 -11.48 -19.80 3.21
CA VAL A 140 -10.87 -18.47 3.38
C VAL A 140 -11.90 -17.43 2.96
N ASN A 141 -12.48 -16.73 3.94
CA ASN A 141 -13.49 -15.73 3.64
C ASN A 141 -12.82 -14.61 2.82
N MET A 142 -13.38 -14.28 1.66
CA MET A 142 -12.83 -13.27 0.75
C MET A 142 -12.75 -11.88 1.42
N GLU A 143 -13.65 -11.62 2.37
CA GLU A 143 -13.64 -10.44 3.27
C GLU A 143 -12.39 -10.39 4.18
N ASN A 144 -11.78 -11.54 4.47
CA ASN A 144 -10.57 -11.66 5.30
C ASN A 144 -9.28 -11.54 4.47
N TRP A 145 -9.33 -11.91 3.18
CA TRP A 145 -8.24 -11.73 2.20
C TRP A 145 -8.05 -10.26 1.83
N PHE A 146 -9.15 -9.58 1.45
CA PHE A 146 -9.13 -8.17 1.08
C PHE A 146 -10.14 -7.38 1.92
N PHE A 147 -9.62 -6.71 2.94
CA PHE A 147 -10.38 -5.96 3.94
C PHE A 147 -11.13 -4.71 3.40
N PRO A 148 -10.59 -3.91 2.47
CA PRO A 148 -11.19 -2.62 2.08
C PRO A 148 -12.65 -2.67 1.58
N PRO A 149 -13.05 -3.60 0.69
CA PRO A 149 -14.44 -3.63 0.21
C PRO A 149 -15.45 -3.96 1.31
N TRP A 150 -15.07 -4.86 2.23
CA TRP A 150 -15.87 -5.21 3.39
C TRP A 150 -15.97 -4.04 4.38
N ALA A 151 -14.84 -3.42 4.71
CA ALA A 151 -14.79 -2.29 5.63
C ALA A 151 -15.62 -1.12 5.09
N ALA A 152 -15.43 -0.77 3.82
CA ALA A 152 -16.16 0.30 3.15
C ALA A 152 -17.68 0.04 3.09
N ARG A 153 -18.12 -1.20 2.87
CA ARG A 153 -19.54 -1.58 2.96
C ARG A 153 -20.09 -1.31 4.37
N ARG A 154 -19.40 -1.79 5.41
CA ARG A 154 -19.81 -1.59 6.81
C ARG A 154 -19.85 -0.11 7.20
N ILE A 155 -18.90 0.69 6.73
CA ILE A 155 -18.86 2.15 6.94
C ILE A 155 -20.08 2.84 6.30
N ILE A 156 -20.39 2.53 5.04
CA ILE A 156 -21.54 3.12 4.31
C ILE A 156 -22.88 2.71 4.94
N GLU A 157 -22.99 1.49 5.46
CA GLU A 157 -24.13 1.02 6.27
C GLU A 157 -24.18 1.66 7.69
N GLY A 158 -23.24 2.53 8.05
CA GLY A 158 -23.15 3.20 9.35
C GLY A 158 -22.57 2.34 10.48
N ASN A 159 -22.19 1.09 10.20
CA ASN A 159 -21.65 0.14 11.18
C ASN A 159 -20.12 0.24 11.29
N VAL A 160 -19.63 1.41 11.66
CA VAL A 160 -18.18 1.68 11.83
C VAL A 160 -17.59 0.82 12.96
N ALA A 161 -18.35 0.58 14.04
CA ALA A 161 -17.90 -0.23 15.18
C ALA A 161 -17.45 -1.65 14.79
N ALA A 162 -18.07 -2.26 13.75
CA ALA A 162 -17.67 -3.57 13.27
C ALA A 162 -16.27 -3.62 12.63
N ILE A 163 -15.76 -2.48 12.13
CA ILE A 163 -14.47 -2.42 11.44
C ILE A 163 -13.31 -1.96 12.33
N MET A 164 -13.60 -1.52 13.56
CA MET A 164 -12.59 -1.00 14.48
C MET A 164 -11.67 -2.11 14.97
N ASP A 165 -10.39 -1.79 15.16
CA ASP A 165 -9.44 -2.66 15.84
C ASP A 165 -9.98 -3.09 17.21
N THR A 166 -10.21 -4.39 17.38
CA THR A 166 -10.80 -4.97 18.60
C THR A 166 -9.92 -4.72 19.84
N ARG A 167 -8.62 -4.45 19.67
CA ARG A 167 -7.69 -4.09 20.74
C ARG A 167 -7.98 -2.71 21.35
N LEU A 168 -8.76 -1.86 20.67
CA LEU A 168 -9.27 -0.59 21.24
C LEU A 168 -10.50 -0.81 22.16
N GLY A 169 -11.19 -1.94 22.04
CA GLY A 169 -12.42 -2.23 22.80
C GLY A 169 -13.49 -1.17 22.57
N VAL A 170 -13.77 -0.36 23.60
CA VAL A 170 -14.69 0.79 23.56
C VAL A 170 -13.98 2.13 23.77
N ALA A 171 -12.65 2.14 23.80
CA ALA A 171 -11.83 3.33 24.10
C ALA A 171 -11.46 4.11 22.82
N TYR A 172 -12.47 4.65 22.16
CA TYR A 172 -12.32 5.56 21.02
C TYR A 172 -13.48 6.57 20.96
N ASP A 173 -13.25 7.75 20.38
CA ASP A 173 -14.34 8.69 20.10
C ASP A 173 -15.11 8.23 18.84
N LEU A 174 -16.42 8.04 18.98
CA LEU A 174 -17.27 7.48 17.92
C LEU A 174 -17.45 8.46 16.75
N GLU A 175 -17.48 9.77 16.98
CA GLU A 175 -17.68 10.77 15.94
C GLU A 175 -16.38 11.05 15.18
N GLU A 176 -15.23 11.03 15.85
CA GLU A 176 -13.92 10.96 15.20
C GLU A 176 -13.76 9.68 14.37
N ALA A 177 -14.13 8.52 14.93
CA ALA A 177 -14.03 7.24 14.22
C ALA A 177 -14.90 7.19 12.96
N LYS A 178 -16.16 7.64 13.06
CA LYS A 178 -17.04 7.81 11.89
C LYS A 178 -16.43 8.75 10.85
N ARG A 179 -15.94 9.93 11.27
CA ARG A 179 -15.38 10.95 10.37
C ARG A 179 -14.12 10.44 9.67
N LEU A 180 -13.22 9.79 10.40
CA LEU A 180 -12.01 9.16 9.87
C LEU A 180 -12.35 8.04 8.86
N ALA A 181 -13.33 7.20 9.18
CA ALA A 181 -13.78 6.12 8.31
C ALA A 181 -14.44 6.63 7.02
N LEU A 182 -15.33 7.62 7.09
CA LEU A 182 -15.94 8.22 5.91
C LEU A 182 -14.90 8.93 5.02
N VAL A 183 -13.92 9.62 5.62
CA VAL A 183 -12.78 10.21 4.89
C VAL A 183 -11.97 9.13 4.17
N ALA A 184 -11.71 7.98 4.79
CA ALA A 184 -11.02 6.87 4.14
C ALA A 184 -11.78 6.41 2.87
N ILE A 185 -13.12 6.32 2.92
CA ILE A 185 -13.93 5.88 1.77
C ILE A 185 -14.04 6.96 0.69
N TRP A 186 -14.02 8.25 1.04
CA TRP A 186 -13.84 9.34 0.07
C TRP A 186 -12.47 9.30 -0.62
N CYS A 187 -11.43 8.91 0.09
CA CYS A 187 -10.07 8.85 -0.44
C CYS A 187 -9.86 7.69 -1.44
N ILE A 188 -10.52 6.53 -1.26
CA ILE A 188 -10.33 5.34 -2.11
C ILE A 188 -11.30 5.23 -3.30
N GLN A 189 -11.98 6.31 -3.68
CA GLN A 189 -12.89 6.31 -4.84
C GLN A 189 -12.16 5.97 -6.15
N ASP A 190 -12.79 5.18 -7.03
CA ASP A 190 -12.17 4.75 -8.29
C ASP A 190 -11.88 5.93 -9.23
N GLU A 191 -12.80 6.88 -9.35
CA GLU A 191 -12.56 8.14 -10.07
C GLU A 191 -11.63 9.07 -9.28
N GLU A 192 -10.45 9.38 -9.83
CA GLU A 192 -9.49 10.32 -9.22
C GLU A 192 -10.09 11.70 -8.94
N GLU A 193 -11.05 12.14 -9.77
CA GLU A 193 -11.75 13.42 -9.64
C GLU A 193 -12.62 13.49 -8.38
N ARG A 194 -13.22 12.37 -7.95
CA ARG A 194 -14.10 12.30 -6.77
C ARG A 194 -13.36 12.30 -5.44
N ARG A 195 -12.07 11.95 -5.44
CA ARG A 195 -11.24 11.99 -4.24
C ARG A 195 -11.03 13.45 -3.80
N PRO A 196 -11.11 13.79 -2.51
CA PRO A 196 -10.78 15.13 -2.02
C PRO A 196 -9.31 15.50 -2.30
N THR A 197 -8.95 16.79 -2.18
CA THR A 197 -7.52 17.19 -2.04
C THR A 197 -7.06 16.94 -0.61
N MET A 198 -5.75 16.84 -0.37
CA MET A 198 -5.27 16.58 0.99
C MET A 198 -5.54 17.74 1.95
N GLY A 199 -5.54 18.99 1.49
CA GLY A 199 -6.00 20.14 2.29
C GLY A 199 -7.49 20.08 2.64
N MET A 200 -8.33 19.48 1.79
CA MET A 200 -9.72 19.18 2.13
C MET A 200 -9.82 18.03 3.14
N VAL A 201 -9.04 16.95 2.96
CA VAL A 201 -8.95 15.83 3.92
C VAL A 201 -8.59 16.33 5.32
N VAL A 202 -7.63 17.24 5.45
CA VAL A 202 -7.27 17.86 6.74
C VAL A 202 -8.49 18.56 7.37
N LYS A 203 -9.19 19.42 6.63
CA LYS A 203 -10.39 20.13 7.12
C LYS A 203 -11.53 19.19 7.51
N MET A 204 -11.73 18.11 6.76
CA MET A 204 -12.72 17.07 7.05
C MET A 204 -12.38 16.35 8.37
N LEU A 205 -11.11 15.97 8.58
CA LEU A 205 -10.69 15.29 9.81
C LEU A 205 -10.74 16.22 11.04
N GLU A 206 -10.31 17.47 10.89
CA GLU A 206 -10.37 18.51 11.92
C GLU A 206 -11.82 18.93 12.28
N GLY A 207 -12.83 18.44 11.57
CA GLY A 207 -14.24 18.77 11.83
C GLY A 207 -14.65 20.17 11.35
N VAL A 208 -13.82 20.82 10.54
CA VAL A 208 -14.10 22.13 9.92
C VAL A 208 -15.11 22.00 8.77
N VAL A 209 -15.20 20.81 8.17
CA VAL A 209 -16.13 20.48 7.08
C VAL A 209 -16.88 19.19 7.45
N GLU A 210 -18.20 19.21 7.31
CA GLU A 210 -19.05 18.02 7.50
C GLU A 210 -18.74 16.96 6.43
N VAL A 211 -18.64 15.70 6.85
CA VAL A 211 -18.32 14.58 5.97
C VAL A 211 -19.59 13.81 5.63
N THR A 212 -20.08 13.97 4.42
CA THR A 212 -21.24 13.21 3.91
C THR A 212 -20.86 11.75 3.60
N ILE A 213 -21.87 10.87 3.52
CA ILE A 213 -21.67 9.47 3.17
C ILE A 213 -21.20 9.39 1.70
N PRO A 214 -20.00 8.81 1.42
CA PRO A 214 -19.51 8.66 0.06
C PRO A 214 -20.29 7.59 -0.71
N PRO A 215 -20.32 7.68 -2.06
CA PRO A 215 -20.81 6.58 -2.88
C PRO A 215 -19.91 5.34 -2.71
N PRO A 216 -20.46 4.12 -2.84
CA PRO A 216 -19.66 2.90 -2.75
C PRO A 216 -18.65 2.81 -3.90
N PRO A 217 -17.37 2.54 -3.64
CA PRO A 217 -16.39 2.19 -4.67
C PRO A 217 -16.88 1.06 -5.60
N LYS A 218 -16.49 1.08 -6.88
CA LYS A 218 -16.90 0.12 -7.90
C LYS A 218 -16.63 -1.32 -7.51
N LEU A 219 -15.54 -1.56 -6.78
CA LEU A 219 -15.21 -2.87 -6.25
C LEU A 219 -16.32 -3.44 -5.34
N ILE A 220 -16.94 -2.60 -4.52
CA ILE A 220 -18.11 -3.02 -3.72
C ILE A 220 -19.32 -3.19 -4.63
N GLN A 221 -19.54 -2.28 -5.59
CA GLN A 221 -20.68 -2.34 -6.50
C GLN A 221 -20.71 -3.67 -7.28
N ALA A 222 -19.58 -4.12 -7.83
CA ALA A 222 -19.47 -5.38 -8.56
C ALA A 222 -19.55 -6.62 -7.64
N ILE A 223 -18.94 -6.59 -6.44
CA ILE A 223 -19.12 -7.64 -5.42
C ILE A 223 -20.61 -7.78 -5.02
N VAL A 224 -21.34 -6.66 -4.90
CA VAL A 224 -22.78 -6.64 -4.58
C VAL A 224 -23.65 -7.03 -5.79
N ALA A 225 -23.24 -6.69 -7.01
CA ALA A 225 -23.92 -7.09 -8.24
C ALA A 225 -23.77 -8.59 -8.57
N GLY A 226 -22.82 -9.28 -7.92
CA GLY A 226 -22.49 -10.69 -8.21
C GLY A 226 -21.59 -10.86 -9.44
N ASP A 227 -21.11 -9.76 -10.03
CA ASP A 227 -20.15 -9.77 -11.12
C ASP A 227 -18.79 -10.24 -10.58
N SER A 228 -18.49 -11.51 -10.86
CA SER A 228 -17.18 -12.08 -10.57
C SER A 228 -16.11 -11.27 -11.30
N TYR A 229 -15.11 -10.79 -10.56
CA TYR A 229 -13.97 -10.06 -11.10
C TYR A 229 -13.13 -10.96 -12.02
N ASN A 230 -13.55 -11.02 -13.28
CA ASN A 230 -12.76 -11.60 -14.36
C ASN A 230 -11.56 -10.69 -14.60
N ALA A 231 -10.39 -11.11 -14.10
CA ALA A 231 -9.10 -10.59 -14.50
C ALA A 231 -8.80 -10.98 -15.96
N ALA A 232 -9.54 -10.39 -16.90
CA ALA A 232 -9.35 -10.58 -18.33
C ALA A 232 -8.19 -9.71 -18.81
N GLY A 233 -7.07 -10.33 -19.21
CA GLY A 233 -5.90 -9.56 -19.65
C GLY A 233 -4.61 -10.32 -20.00
N MET A 234 -4.55 -11.65 -19.87
CA MET A 234 -3.45 -12.46 -20.41
C MET A 234 -4.01 -13.61 -21.24
N ASP A 235 -4.37 -13.28 -22.49
CA ASP A 235 -4.80 -14.27 -23.47
C ASP A 235 -3.59 -15.08 -23.98
N SER A 236 -3.53 -16.34 -23.58
CA SER A 236 -2.51 -17.29 -24.00
C SER A 236 -2.83 -17.82 -25.41
N GLY A 237 -2.54 -17.00 -26.43
CA GLY A 237 -2.71 -17.31 -27.84
C GLY A 237 -1.72 -18.37 -28.38
N MET A 238 -1.79 -19.61 -27.87
CA MET A 238 -1.09 -20.76 -28.45
C MET A 238 -1.92 -21.36 -29.59
N SER A 239 -1.55 -21.03 -30.83
CA SER A 239 -1.96 -21.79 -32.02
C SER A 239 -0.74 -22.35 -32.75
N LYS A 240 -0.92 -23.52 -33.38
CA LYS A 240 0.14 -24.49 -33.65
C LYS A 240 0.92 -24.18 -34.94
N GLY A 241 2.26 -24.19 -34.85
CA GLY A 241 3.19 -24.16 -35.98
C GLY A 241 4.17 -25.33 -35.92
N VAL A 242 4.00 -26.29 -36.82
CA VAL A 242 4.72 -27.55 -37.00
C VAL A 242 6.26 -27.42 -37.05
N GLY A 243 6.96 -28.41 -36.49
CA GLY A 243 8.22 -28.91 -37.09
C GLY A 243 9.48 -28.80 -36.23
N CYS A 244 10.11 -29.96 -35.95
CA CYS A 244 11.40 -30.07 -35.29
C CYS A 244 12.54 -29.45 -36.12
N LEU A 245 13.58 -28.95 -35.44
CA LEU A 245 14.95 -29.45 -35.61
C LEU A 245 15.87 -28.88 -34.51
N ASP A 246 16.61 -29.75 -33.84
CA ASP A 246 17.76 -29.37 -33.01
C ASP A 246 18.84 -28.69 -33.87
N TYR A 247 19.60 -27.76 -33.29
CA TYR A 247 21.07 -27.84 -33.35
C TYR A 247 21.70 -27.12 -32.15
N ASN A 248 22.68 -27.80 -31.55
CA ASN A 248 23.49 -27.36 -30.42
C ASN A 248 24.81 -26.74 -30.93
N VAL A 249 25.77 -26.49 -30.03
CA VAL A 249 27.15 -26.00 -30.24
C VAL A 249 27.27 -24.45 -30.29
N GLY A 250 28.12 -23.83 -29.46
CA GLY A 250 28.91 -24.40 -28.37
C GLY A 250 29.84 -23.39 -27.69
N PHE A 251 30.28 -23.73 -26.47
CA PHE A 251 31.39 -23.06 -25.79
C PHE A 251 32.64 -23.94 -25.93
N SER A 252 33.60 -23.51 -26.74
CA SER A 252 34.84 -24.26 -26.97
C SER A 252 35.82 -24.07 -25.81
N SER A 253 36.02 -25.12 -25.01
CA SER A 253 37.23 -25.27 -24.20
C SER A 253 38.35 -25.88 -25.05
N ALA A 254 39.48 -25.17 -25.18
CA ALA A 254 40.71 -25.75 -25.69
C ALA A 254 41.54 -26.25 -24.51
N GLY A 255 41.89 -27.54 -24.51
CA GLY A 255 42.79 -28.13 -23.52
C GLY A 255 43.96 -28.84 -24.20
N SER A 256 45.10 -28.93 -23.50
CA SER A 256 46.12 -29.97 -23.70
C SER A 256 47.01 -30.09 -22.47
N ARG A 257 47.53 -31.30 -22.23
CA ARG A 257 48.20 -31.76 -21.00
C ARG A 257 49.73 -31.76 -21.11
N SER A 258 50.38 -32.07 -19.98
CA SER A 258 51.80 -32.48 -19.73
C SER A 258 52.80 -31.35 -19.40
N SER A 259 53.78 -31.53 -18.50
CA SER A 259 53.96 -32.54 -17.43
C SER A 259 55.11 -32.19 -16.46
N LEU A 260 55.07 -32.73 -15.23
CA LEU A 260 56.19 -33.06 -14.32
C LEU A 260 57.47 -32.19 -14.35
N SER A 261 57.76 -31.49 -13.23
CA SER A 261 59.02 -31.70 -12.45
C SER A 261 59.09 -30.79 -11.21
N ASN A 262 59.94 -31.19 -10.25
CA ASN A 262 60.19 -30.51 -8.98
C ASN A 262 60.93 -29.17 -9.16
N PHE A 263 60.85 -28.25 -8.20
CA PHE A 263 61.99 -27.84 -7.34
C PHE A 263 61.58 -26.83 -6.23
N SER A 264 62.02 -27.14 -5.00
CA SER A 264 62.32 -26.33 -3.81
C SER A 264 61.57 -25.02 -3.42
N SER A 265 61.33 -24.93 -2.10
CA SER A 265 61.19 -23.71 -1.26
C SER A 265 62.54 -22.93 -1.14
N PRO A 266 62.72 -21.82 -0.37
CA PRO A 266 61.89 -21.28 0.73
C PRO A 266 61.83 -19.74 0.95
N LEU A 267 61.09 -19.28 1.99
CA LEU A 267 61.24 -18.04 2.81
C LEU A 267 61.15 -16.68 2.06
N ASP A 268 60.81 -15.50 2.61
CA ASP A 268 60.64 -14.90 3.96
C ASP A 268 59.37 -13.98 3.92
N GLN A 269 58.56 -13.67 4.95
CA GLN A 269 58.80 -13.03 6.27
C GLN A 269 59.60 -11.69 6.27
N ASN A 270 58.92 -10.54 6.21
CA ASN A 270 58.80 -9.58 7.35
C ASN A 270 58.49 -8.10 7.00
N LEU A 271 57.83 -7.44 7.96
CA LEU A 271 57.95 -6.03 8.41
C LEU A 271 57.85 -4.88 7.38
N VAL A 272 56.83 -4.03 7.54
CA VAL A 272 56.84 -2.91 8.52
C VAL A 272 55.48 -2.86 9.23
#